data_AF-A1CJC5-F1
#
_entry.id   AF-A1CJC5-F1
#
_cell.length_a   1.000
_cell.length_b   1.000
_cell.length_c   1.000
_cell.angle_alpha   90.00
_cell.angle_beta   90.00
_cell.angle_gamma   90.00
#
_symmetry.space_group_name_H-M   'P 1'
#
loop_
_entity.id
_entity.type
_entity.pdbx_description
1 polymer ?
#
loop_
_entity_poly.entity_id
_entity_poly.type
_entity_poly.pdbx_seq_one_letter_code
_entity_poly.pdbx_strand_id
1 'polypeptide(L)'
;MSEKEERWWWDLEWTIEQLEQSVKDFPRNMLKLTSPVIMFLRQNNEKALIRPFRKIFPEVKESLLDCLCAVLIARNHLVSLPSSSRGVSNSSHRSAFSRLDTVPERAYAATAVQFSPGSPSSIKDRFLGPRTAELRTDLDRIVDNLLFAICGRSDEILKSAVLVLAQVLETKT
;
A
#
# COMPACT_ATOMS: atom_id res chain seq x y z
N MET A 1 -18.85 -14.48 -7.71
CA MET A 1 -17.40 -14.18 -7.81
C MET A 1 -16.87 -14.97 -8.97
N SER A 2 -16.16 -14.33 -9.90
CA SER A 2 -15.49 -15.02 -11.00
C SER A 2 -14.24 -15.75 -10.48
N GLU A 3 -13.88 -16.89 -11.05
CA GLU A 3 -12.65 -17.64 -10.67
C GLU A 3 -11.39 -16.76 -10.71
N LYS A 4 -11.37 -15.77 -11.62
CA LYS A 4 -10.27 -14.79 -11.73
C LYS A 4 -10.19 -13.86 -10.52
N GLU A 5 -11.33 -13.46 -9.96
CA GLU A 5 -11.38 -12.61 -8.77
C GLU A 5 -10.92 -13.40 -7.55
N GLU A 6 -11.33 -14.65 -7.43
CA GLU A 6 -10.91 -15.51 -6.32
C GLU A 6 -9.41 -15.76 -6.33
N ARG A 7 -8.83 -16.08 -7.50
CA ARG A 7 -7.38 -16.23 -7.64
C ARG A 7 -6.64 -14.95 -7.27
N TRP A 8 -7.07 -13.81 -7.80
CA TRP A 8 -6.47 -12.51 -7.48
C TRP A 8 -6.47 -12.23 -5.97
N TRP A 9 -7.54 -12.61 -5.29
CA TRP A 9 -7.62 -12.46 -3.85
C TRP A 9 -6.67 -13.38 -3.07
N TRP A 10 -6.52 -14.63 -3.48
CA TRP A 10 -5.56 -15.55 -2.86
C TRP A 10 -4.13 -15.06 -3.06
N ASP A 11 -3.82 -14.57 -4.27
CA ASP A 11 -2.53 -13.95 -4.59
C ASP A 11 -2.28 -12.72 -3.71
N LEU A 12 -3.30 -11.88 -3.47
CA LEU A 12 -3.21 -10.71 -2.61
C LEU A 12 -2.98 -11.07 -1.14
N GLU A 13 -3.75 -12.01 -0.60
CA GLU A 13 -3.62 -12.46 0.80
C GLU A 13 -2.21 -13.01 1.04
N TRP A 14 -1.75 -13.88 0.14
CA TRP A 14 -0.40 -14.43 0.20
C TRP A 14 0.66 -13.32 0.13
N THR A 15 0.50 -12.35 -0.78
CA THR A 15 1.43 -11.23 -0.91
C THR A 15 1.52 -10.42 0.39
N ILE A 16 0.38 -10.09 1.00
CA ILE A 16 0.35 -9.32 2.24
C ILE A 16 1.03 -10.11 3.37
N GLU A 17 0.72 -11.39 3.54
CA GLU A 17 1.34 -12.24 4.55
C GLU A 17 2.87 -12.34 4.39
N GLN A 18 3.35 -12.54 3.17
CA GLN A 18 4.79 -12.61 2.89
C GLN A 18 5.50 -11.28 3.18
N LEU A 19 4.88 -10.15 2.84
CA LEU A 19 5.44 -8.84 3.12
C LEU A 19 5.43 -8.52 4.62
N GLU A 20 4.36 -8.85 5.35
CA GLU A 20 4.30 -8.69 6.81
C GLU A 20 5.40 -9.48 7.50
N GLN A 21 5.63 -10.73 7.09
CA GLN A 21 6.72 -11.54 7.63
C GLN A 21 8.09 -10.92 7.31
N SER A 22 8.28 -10.46 6.08
CA SER A 22 9.54 -9.82 5.65
C SER A 22 9.83 -8.53 6.41
N VAL A 23 8.80 -7.73 6.71
CA VAL A 23 8.91 -6.50 7.50
C VAL A 23 9.27 -6.81 8.96
N LYS A 24 8.61 -7.82 9.57
CA LYS A 24 8.91 -8.24 10.95
C LYS A 24 10.34 -8.74 11.12
N ASP A 25 10.90 -9.38 10.10
CA ASP A 25 12.26 -9.91 10.14
C ASP A 25 13.34 -8.87 9.78
N PHE A 26 12.95 -7.65 9.40
CA PHE A 26 13.89 -6.58 9.09
C PHE A 26 14.56 -6.06 10.38
N PRO A 27 15.89 -5.79 10.38
CA PRO A 27 16.86 -5.85 9.28
C PRO A 27 17.58 -7.20 9.14
N ARG A 28 17.21 -8.23 9.92
CA ARG A 28 17.92 -9.52 9.95
C ARG A 28 17.81 -10.26 8.61
N ASN A 29 16.60 -10.29 8.04
CA ASN A 29 16.34 -10.84 6.71
C ASN A 29 15.76 -9.73 5.83
N MET A 30 16.65 -8.99 5.18
CA MET A 30 16.25 -7.92 4.26
C MET A 30 15.50 -8.47 3.06
N LEU A 31 14.43 -7.78 2.68
CA LEU A 31 13.73 -8.01 1.42
C LEU A 31 14.68 -7.73 0.25
N LYS A 32 14.70 -8.61 -0.75
CA LYS A 32 15.58 -8.53 -1.92
C LYS A 32 14.76 -8.69 -3.20
N LEU A 33 15.34 -8.30 -4.34
CA LEU A 33 14.73 -8.52 -5.65
C LEU A 33 14.56 -10.01 -5.98
N THR A 34 15.29 -10.88 -5.28
CA THR A 34 15.19 -12.34 -5.35
C THR A 34 14.27 -12.95 -4.30
N SER A 35 13.68 -12.15 -3.40
CA SER A 35 12.66 -12.65 -2.47
C SER A 35 11.43 -13.13 -3.26
N PRO A 36 10.81 -14.28 -2.91
CA PRO A 36 9.71 -14.85 -3.68
C PRO A 36 8.56 -13.87 -3.93
N VAL A 37 8.18 -13.10 -2.91
CA VAL A 37 7.13 -12.07 -3.04
C VAL A 37 7.53 -10.96 -3.99
N ILE A 38 8.79 -10.54 -4.03
CA ILE A 38 9.25 -9.51 -4.97
C ILE A 38 9.37 -10.05 -6.39
N MET A 39 9.83 -11.28 -6.55
CA MET A 39 9.85 -11.95 -7.85
C MET A 39 8.45 -12.10 -8.44
N PHE A 40 7.44 -12.32 -7.58
CA PHE A 40 6.03 -12.37 -7.97
C PHE A 40 5.49 -10.99 -8.39
N LEU A 41 5.90 -9.92 -7.70
CA LEU A 41 5.40 -8.56 -7.95
C LEU A 41 6.08 -7.86 -9.14
N ARG A 42 7.39 -8.02 -9.29
CA ARG A 42 8.19 -7.29 -10.27
C ARG A 42 7.90 -7.74 -11.71
N GLN A 43 7.87 -6.79 -12.63
CA GLN A 43 7.77 -6.98 -14.07
C GLN A 43 9.14 -7.02 -14.74
N ASN A 44 10.14 -6.35 -14.14
CA ASN A 44 11.48 -6.25 -14.71
C ASN A 44 12.49 -7.16 -14.02
N ASN A 45 13.56 -7.50 -14.74
CA ASN A 45 14.66 -8.27 -14.19
C ASN A 45 15.54 -7.42 -13.25
N GLU A 46 16.24 -8.09 -12.35
CA GLU A 46 17.08 -7.48 -11.32
C GLU A 46 18.08 -6.46 -11.87
N LYS A 47 18.79 -6.79 -12.95
CA LYS A 47 19.81 -5.91 -13.54
C LYS A 47 19.21 -4.63 -14.12
N ALA A 48 18.02 -4.73 -14.72
CA ALA A 48 17.30 -3.59 -15.26
C ALA A 48 16.85 -2.63 -14.14
N LEU A 49 16.50 -3.17 -12.96
CA LEU A 49 16.11 -2.39 -11.79
C LEU A 49 17.31 -1.75 -11.09
N ILE A 50 18.39 -2.50 -10.86
CA ILE A 50 19.57 -1.99 -10.13
C ILE A 50 20.33 -0.94 -10.94
N ARG A 51 20.43 -1.09 -12.28
CA ARG A 51 21.30 -0.24 -13.10
C ARG A 51 20.99 1.27 -13.01
N PRO A 52 19.74 1.74 -13.08
CA PRO A 52 19.40 3.15 -12.86
C PRO A 52 19.78 3.64 -11.45
N PHE A 53 19.48 2.84 -10.42
CA PHE A 53 19.82 3.20 -9.04
C PHE A 53 21.33 3.28 -8.81
N ARG A 54 22.12 2.41 -9.45
CA ARG A 54 23.59 2.50 -9.41
C ARG A 54 24.13 3.80 -10.00
N LYS A 55 23.46 4.38 -11.01
CA LYS A 55 23.87 5.68 -11.56
C LYS A 55 23.62 6.82 -10.58
N ILE A 56 22.58 6.72 -9.75
CA ILE A 56 22.24 7.72 -8.74
C ILE A 56 23.13 7.55 -7.50
N PHE A 57 23.42 6.30 -7.15
CA PHE A 57 24.16 5.90 -5.95
C PHE A 57 25.38 5.04 -6.31
N PRO A 58 26.44 5.62 -6.91
CA PRO A 58 27.56 4.86 -7.48
C PRO A 58 28.35 4.05 -6.45
N GLU A 59 28.60 4.63 -5.28
CA GLU A 59 29.46 4.07 -4.23
C GLU A 59 28.71 3.13 -3.25
N VAL A 60 27.42 2.91 -3.47
CA VAL A 60 26.60 2.10 -2.56
C VAL A 60 26.75 0.61 -2.87
N LYS A 61 26.84 -0.19 -1.80
CA LYS A 61 26.85 -1.66 -1.90
C LYS A 61 25.62 -2.16 -2.64
N GLU A 62 25.83 -3.08 -3.57
CA GLU A 62 24.76 -3.65 -4.39
C GLU A 62 23.61 -4.23 -3.56
N SER A 63 23.93 -4.90 -2.45
CA SER A 63 22.94 -5.47 -1.54
C SER A 63 21.98 -4.44 -0.94
N LEU A 64 22.42 -3.19 -0.75
CA LEU A 64 21.55 -2.11 -0.28
C LEU A 64 20.66 -1.57 -1.41
N LEU A 65 21.18 -1.51 -2.63
CA LEU A 65 20.38 -1.12 -3.80
C LEU A 65 19.34 -2.20 -4.15
N ASP A 66 19.73 -3.47 -4.07
CA ASP A 66 18.84 -4.62 -4.19
C ASP A 66 17.69 -4.53 -3.18
N CYS A 67 18.01 -4.30 -1.90
CA CYS A 67 17.01 -4.12 -0.87
C CYS A 67 16.12 -2.89 -1.08
N LEU A 68 16.72 -1.74 -1.44
CA LEU A 68 15.96 -0.52 -1.73
C LEU A 68 14.97 -0.75 -2.88
N CYS A 69 15.42 -1.32 -4.00
CA CYS A 69 14.54 -1.60 -5.13
C CYS A 69 13.40 -2.55 -4.73
N ALA A 70 13.71 -3.61 -3.97
CA ALA A 70 12.73 -4.57 -3.49
C ALA A 70 11.62 -3.92 -2.65
N VAL A 71 12.01 -3.08 -1.68
CA VAL A 71 11.06 -2.38 -0.80
C VAL A 71 10.24 -1.36 -1.59
N LEU A 72 10.84 -0.62 -2.53
CA LEU A 72 10.14 0.33 -3.39
C LEU A 72 9.08 -0.35 -4.27
N ILE A 73 9.39 -1.53 -4.82
CA ILE A 73 8.44 -2.34 -5.60
C ILE A 73 7.26 -2.77 -4.72
N ALA A 74 7.53 -3.35 -3.55
CA ALA A 74 6.48 -3.76 -2.61
C ALA A 74 5.57 -2.59 -2.22
N ARG A 75 6.18 -1.45 -1.88
CA ARG A 75 5.47 -0.22 -1.51
C ARG A 75 4.58 0.26 -2.66
N ASN A 76 5.11 0.36 -3.87
CA ASN A 76 4.36 0.81 -5.04
C ASN A 76 3.21 -0.15 -5.38
N HIS A 77 3.43 -1.47 -5.28
CA HIS A 77 2.38 -2.46 -5.45
C HIS A 77 1.22 -2.22 -4.47
N LEU A 78 1.53 -2.06 -3.17
CA LEU A 78 0.49 -1.80 -2.18
C LEU A 78 -0.29 -0.52 -2.47
N VAL A 79 0.36 0.54 -2.94
CA VAL A 79 -0.30 1.80 -3.31
C VAL A 79 -1.22 1.64 -4.53
N SER A 80 -0.84 0.81 -5.50
CA SER A 80 -1.65 0.53 -6.68
C SER A 80 -2.82 -0.42 -6.42
N LEU A 81 -2.89 -1.06 -5.26
CA LEU A 81 -4.05 -1.87 -4.89
C LEU A 81 -5.30 -0.98 -4.84
N PRO A 82 -6.45 -1.46 -5.36
CA PRO A 82 -7.69 -0.72 -5.30
C PRO A 82 -8.06 -0.50 -3.83
N SER A 83 -7.82 0.71 -3.33
CA SER A 83 -8.30 1.10 -2.00
C SER A 83 -9.80 1.26 -2.09
N SER A 84 -10.53 0.41 -1.38
CA SER A 84 -11.96 0.57 -1.17
C SER A 84 -12.21 1.69 -0.14
N SER A 85 -11.75 2.90 -0.46
CA SER A 85 -12.16 4.13 0.23
C SER A 85 -12.97 4.98 -0.73
N ARG A 86 -14.07 4.42 -1.25
CA ARG A 86 -15.17 5.22 -1.79
C ARG A 86 -16.25 5.33 -0.70
N GLY A 87 -16.16 6.41 0.07
CA GLY A 87 -17.04 6.77 1.17
C GLY A 87 -16.19 7.30 2.31
N VAL A 88 -15.90 8.59 2.44
CA VAL A 88 -16.86 9.70 2.54
C VAL A 88 -16.29 10.92 1.80
N SER A 89 -16.74 11.16 0.57
CA SER A 89 -16.72 12.48 -0.04
C SER A 89 -18.09 13.11 0.19
N ASN A 90 -18.25 13.85 1.29
CA ASN A 90 -19.32 14.84 1.42
C ASN A 90 -18.68 16.19 1.75
N SER A 91 -17.94 16.73 0.78
CA SER A 91 -17.83 18.17 0.62
C SER A 91 -19.06 18.64 -0.15
N SER A 92 -20.02 19.22 0.55
CA SER A 92 -21.01 20.12 -0.03
C SER A 92 -21.31 21.21 0.97
N HIS A 93 -20.72 22.37 0.72
CA HIS A 93 -21.16 23.64 1.28
C HIS A 93 -22.65 23.85 0.96
N ARG A 94 -23.46 24.16 1.97
CA ARG A 94 -24.52 25.15 1.84
C ARG A 94 -24.93 25.66 3.22
N SER A 95 -24.52 26.89 3.50
CA SER A 95 -25.21 27.76 4.44
C SER A 95 -26.63 28.03 3.92
N ALA A 96 -27.62 27.85 4.79
CA ALA A 96 -28.91 28.52 4.66
C ALA A 96 -29.50 28.66 6.08
N PHE A 97 -29.45 29.88 6.58
CA PHE A 97 -30.24 30.33 7.71
C PHE A 97 -31.74 30.22 7.39
N SER A 98 -32.53 30.04 8.45
CA SER A 98 -33.94 30.47 8.63
C SER A 98 -35.05 29.41 8.46
N ARG A 99 -35.60 29.02 9.62
CA ARG A 99 -37.00 29.19 10.07
C ARG A 99 -37.73 27.94 10.58
N LEU A 100 -38.03 28.02 11.88
CA LEU A 100 -39.29 27.70 12.57
C LEU A 100 -39.66 26.22 12.79
N ASP A 101 -39.49 25.82 14.05
CA ASP A 101 -40.55 25.44 14.99
C ASP A 101 -41.66 24.50 14.47
N THR A 102 -41.59 23.23 14.90
CA THR A 102 -42.73 22.44 15.42
C THR A 102 -42.22 21.10 15.93
N VAL A 103 -42.48 20.82 17.21
CA VAL A 103 -42.30 19.51 17.85
C VAL A 103 -43.36 18.53 17.30
N PRO A 104 -43.03 17.23 17.15
CA PRO A 104 -43.93 16.24 17.73
C PRO A 104 -43.21 15.11 18.47
N GLU A 105 -43.60 14.99 19.74
CA GLU A 105 -44.07 13.80 20.46
C GLU A 105 -43.55 12.40 20.06
N ARG A 106 -43.06 11.71 21.09
CA ARG A 106 -42.60 10.32 21.09
C ARG A 106 -43.67 9.35 20.60
N ALA A 107 -43.36 8.50 19.62
CA ALA A 107 -43.95 7.17 19.52
C ALA A 107 -43.02 6.20 18.76
N TYR A 108 -42.50 5.23 19.52
CA TYR A 108 -42.02 3.90 19.16
C TYR A 108 -41.89 3.55 17.66
N ALA A 109 -40.68 3.67 17.14
CA ALA A 109 -40.26 2.90 15.97
C ALA A 109 -39.24 1.86 16.45
N ALA A 110 -39.69 0.60 16.48
CA ALA A 110 -38.86 -0.55 16.74
C ALA A 110 -37.58 -0.44 15.91
N THR A 111 -36.44 -0.60 16.59
CA THR A 111 -35.12 -0.72 15.99
C THR A 111 -35.09 -1.97 15.12
N ALA A 112 -35.61 -1.86 13.90
CA ALA A 112 -35.28 -2.78 12.83
C ALA A 112 -33.83 -2.47 12.46
N VAL A 113 -32.91 -3.10 13.19
CA VAL A 113 -31.52 -3.22 12.74
C VAL A 113 -31.59 -3.99 11.43
N GLN A 114 -31.67 -3.27 10.31
CA GLN A 114 -31.40 -3.83 9.01
C GLN A 114 -29.93 -4.21 9.01
N PHE A 115 -29.64 -5.43 9.45
CA PHE A 115 -28.42 -6.11 9.06
C PHE A 115 -28.55 -6.36 7.56
N SER A 116 -28.13 -5.39 6.76
CA SER A 116 -27.75 -5.66 5.39
C SER A 116 -26.73 -6.79 5.45
N PRO A 117 -26.98 -7.96 4.83
CA PRO A 117 -25.97 -8.98 4.72
C PRO A 117 -24.86 -8.37 3.87
N GLY A 118 -23.80 -7.92 4.54
CA GLY A 118 -22.61 -7.40 3.87
C GLY A 118 -22.19 -8.45 2.87
N SER A 119 -22.12 -8.07 1.60
CA SER A 119 -21.56 -8.95 0.58
C SER A 119 -20.19 -9.46 1.06
N PRO A 120 -19.80 -10.71 0.76
CA PRO A 120 -18.51 -11.24 1.20
C PRO A 120 -17.30 -10.36 0.85
N SER A 121 -17.45 -9.48 -0.17
CA SER A 121 -16.49 -8.42 -0.49
C SER A 121 -16.33 -7.35 0.61
N SER A 122 -17.42 -6.98 1.30
CA SER A 122 -17.42 -5.97 2.38
C SER A 122 -16.72 -6.45 3.65
N ILE A 123 -16.79 -7.75 3.97
CA ILE A 123 -16.12 -8.31 5.16
C ILE A 123 -14.62 -8.48 4.89
N LYS A 124 -14.25 -8.94 3.68
CA LYS A 124 -12.85 -9.17 3.28
C LYS A 124 -12.03 -7.87 3.23
N ASP A 125 -12.65 -6.80 2.76
CA ASP A 125 -12.09 -5.45 2.71
C ASP A 125 -11.80 -4.87 4.11
N ARG A 126 -12.64 -5.21 5.09
CA ARG A 126 -12.50 -4.74 6.48
C ARG A 126 -11.24 -5.25 7.18
N PHE A 127 -10.74 -6.43 6.80
CA PHE A 127 -9.53 -7.02 7.39
C PHE A 127 -8.26 -6.66 6.63
N LEU A 128 -8.33 -6.54 5.30
CA LEU A 128 -7.15 -6.26 4.48
C LEU A 128 -6.79 -4.77 4.44
N GLY A 129 -7.77 -3.88 4.56
CA GLY A 129 -7.52 -2.43 4.58
C GLY A 129 -6.55 -1.99 5.67
N PRO A 130 -6.82 -2.30 6.96
CA PRO A 130 -5.93 -1.94 8.07
C PRO A 130 -4.53 -2.54 7.93
N ARG A 131 -4.44 -3.84 7.60
CA ARG A 131 -3.16 -4.55 7.39
C ARG A 131 -2.33 -3.91 6.29
N THR A 132 -2.96 -3.58 5.16
CA THR A 132 -2.29 -2.91 4.04
C THR A 132 -1.80 -1.51 4.43
N ALA A 133 -2.59 -0.75 5.21
CA ALA A 133 -2.19 0.59 5.65
C ALA A 133 -1.02 0.56 6.64
N GLU A 134 -1.03 -0.37 7.59
CA GLU A 134 0.08 -0.60 8.52
C GLU A 134 1.34 -1.02 7.75
N LEU A 135 1.21 -2.01 6.85
CA LEU A 135 2.31 -2.48 6.03
C LEU A 135 2.91 -1.39 5.14
N ARG A 136 2.07 -0.51 4.55
CA ARG A 136 2.54 0.67 3.80
C ARG A 136 3.39 1.59 4.69
N THR A 137 2.96 1.81 5.93
CA THR A 137 3.67 2.65 6.90
C THR A 137 5.02 2.06 7.24
N ASP A 138 5.09 0.74 7.48
CA ASP A 138 6.34 0.09 7.82
C ASP A 138 7.30 0.01 6.64
N LEU A 139 6.80 -0.24 5.42
CA LEU A 139 7.63 -0.16 4.21
C LEU A 139 8.16 1.25 3.98
N ASP A 140 7.35 2.30 4.18
CA ASP A 140 7.82 3.68 4.08
C ASP A 140 8.93 3.98 5.10
N ARG A 141 8.82 3.48 6.34
CA ARG A 141 9.89 3.58 7.35
C ARG A 141 11.17 2.85 6.94
N ILE A 142 11.04 1.68 6.33
CA ILE A 142 12.20 0.93 5.81
C ILE A 142 12.87 1.70 4.68
N VAL A 143 12.10 2.30 3.76
CA VAL A 143 12.63 3.19 2.71
C VAL A 143 13.42 4.34 3.33
N ASP A 144 12.86 5.00 4.36
CA ASP A 144 13.52 6.11 5.03
C ASP A 144 14.86 5.69 5.66
N ASN A 145 14.87 4.54 6.35
CA ASN A 145 16.08 3.99 6.95
C ASN A 145 17.14 3.61 5.90
N LEU A 146 16.73 3.03 4.77
CA LEU A 146 17.65 2.67 3.68
C LEU A 146 18.22 3.91 3.01
N LEU A 147 17.39 4.92 2.71
CA LEU A 147 17.84 6.17 2.13
C LEU A 147 18.75 6.94 3.07
N PHE A 148 18.46 6.94 4.36
CA PHE A 148 19.36 7.49 5.37
C PHE A 148 20.70 6.75 5.40
N ALA A 149 20.70 5.41 5.35
CA ALA A 149 21.93 4.61 5.30
C ALA A 149 22.75 4.84 4.01
N ILE A 150 22.08 5.15 2.89
CA ILE A 150 22.70 5.40 1.59
C ILE A 150 23.24 6.83 1.47
N CYS A 151 22.46 7.84 1.91
CA CYS A 151 22.76 9.25 1.68
C CYS A 151 23.29 9.98 2.91
N GLY A 152 23.17 9.39 4.10
CA GLY A 152 23.50 10.02 5.38
C GLY A 152 22.53 11.13 5.82
N ARG A 153 21.44 11.35 5.08
CA ARG A 153 20.45 12.41 5.35
C ARG A 153 19.05 11.96 4.94
N SER A 154 18.03 12.50 5.60
CA SER A 154 16.65 12.41 5.14
C SER A 154 16.39 13.47 4.07
N ASP A 155 15.77 13.06 2.97
CA ASP A 155 15.47 13.90 1.81
C ASP A 155 14.17 13.41 1.16
N GLU A 156 13.07 14.09 1.46
CA GLU A 156 11.73 13.73 0.97
C GLU A 156 11.60 13.85 -0.56
N ILE A 157 12.36 14.76 -1.17
CA ILE A 157 12.39 14.91 -2.63
C ILE A 157 13.06 13.69 -3.23
N LEU A 158 14.20 13.26 -2.67
CA LEU A 158 14.87 12.04 -3.09
C LEU A 158 13.97 10.82 -2.93
N LYS A 159 13.32 10.66 -1.76
CA LYS A 159 12.36 9.57 -1.50
C LYS A 159 11.27 9.51 -2.57
N SER A 160 10.65 10.64 -2.85
CA SER A 160 9.60 10.75 -3.88
C SER A 160 10.15 10.40 -5.27
N ALA A 161 11.34 10.90 -5.62
CA ALA A 161 11.97 10.64 -6.91
C ALA A 161 12.30 9.16 -7.10
N VAL A 162 12.84 8.47 -6.09
CA VAL A 162 13.16 7.04 -6.20
C VAL A 162 11.91 6.15 -6.22
N LEU A 163 10.84 6.53 -5.52
CA LEU A 163 9.54 5.86 -5.60
C LEU A 163 8.96 5.93 -7.01
N VAL A 164 8.95 7.12 -7.60
CA VAL A 164 8.49 7.33 -8.98
C VAL A 164 9.39 6.61 -9.97
N LEU A 165 10.71 6.64 -9.80
CA LEU A 165 11.64 5.90 -10.64
C LEU A 165 11.33 4.40 -10.62
N ALA A 166 11.17 3.81 -9.44
CA ALA A 166 10.80 2.40 -9.32
C ALA A 166 9.46 2.10 -10.00
N GLN A 167 8.46 2.98 -9.85
CA GLN A 167 7.17 2.82 -10.52
C GLN A 167 7.29 2.86 -12.05
N VAL A 168 8.08 3.79 -12.59
CA VAL A 168 8.33 3.91 -14.03
C VAL A 168 9.06 2.67 -14.55
N LEU A 169 10.08 2.19 -13.82
CA LEU A 169 10.81 0.98 -14.16
C LEU A 169 9.94 -0.28 -14.08
N GLU A 170 8.84 -0.27 -13.34
CA GLU A 170 7.90 -1.39 -13.23
C GLU A 170 6.68 -1.27 -14.15
N THR A 171 6.58 -0.17 -14.90
CA THR A 171 5.49 0.00 -15.88
C THR A 171 5.78 -0.90 -17.09
N LYS A 172 4.79 -1.72 -17.48
CA LYS A 172 4.90 -2.58 -18.67
C LYS A 172 5.29 -1.75 -19.89
N THR A 173 6.43 -2.11 -20.48
CA THR A 173 6.90 -1.63 -21.78
C THR A 173 6.36 -2.52 -22.89
#